data_AF-A0A814SWC8-F1
#
_entry.id   AF-A0A814SWC8-F1
#
_cell.length_a   1.000
_cell.length_b   1.000
_cell.length_c   1.000
_cell.angle_alpha   90.00
_cell.angle_beta   90.00
_cell.angle_gamma   90.00
#
_symmetry.space_group_name_H-M   'P 1'
#
loop_
_entity.id
_entity.type
_entity.pdbx_description
1 polymer ?
#
loop_
_entity_poly.entity_id
_entity_poly.type
_entity_poly.pdbx_seq_one_letter_code
_entity_poly.pdbx_strand_id
1 'polypeptide(L)'
;MAASNSNLDLAFAMDCTSSMDSYITSAKDNIRVIIDEIIAKEMITIRLALIEYRDHPPQDSTFVTRVHSFTNTVMEMKGWLEQCSAHGGGDGPEAVADALHDALNLSWRSDAAKICILISDAPPHGLVRAGDGFPDGCPAGHDPLNIVRKMAEKNITLYTVGVEPPIIPYRDFFMTIAHITGGQYVPMVDANRLAQMIIGGVREEISIDRVMNATKRDIAREMRKAASDGVDDIETAKRLQRVFSDKNVVVNRMKNEAGASSKVAEECYSKCVGMSDIQQQYKQTQTVSHTKPAEMDYKLEEEKTVSLEQAKRIVQKAKNWDYSNIDEAEKNGNTPCKHRTNCHDHSEYHRARFSHPENDNLSTQRKHETKSNHHNTQHRDTHRTTQKDSNRIPCKHEERCHDHSEYHRAKYSHPENESRRTPCKHKENCHDRSVSHREAFSHPETGDHRIKCKHGSNCYDNSDYHRTKYSHPNMSS
;
A
#
# COMPACT_ATOMS: atom_id res chain seq x y z
N MET A 1 -20.88 10.71 0.97
CA MET A 1 -19.80 9.84 0.46
C MET A 1 -18.77 9.73 1.57
N ALA A 2 -18.47 8.51 2.05
CA ALA A 2 -17.47 8.34 3.09
C ALA A 2 -16.10 8.73 2.52
N ALA A 3 -15.44 9.71 3.11
CA ALA A 3 -14.02 9.96 2.86
C ALA A 3 -13.28 8.66 3.19
N SER A 4 -12.61 8.04 2.22
CA SER A 4 -11.64 7.01 2.55
C SER A 4 -10.57 7.69 3.39
N ASN A 5 -10.51 7.39 4.69
CA ASN A 5 -9.42 7.80 5.56
C ASN A 5 -8.12 7.28 4.93
N SER A 6 -7.43 8.13 4.17
CA SER A 6 -6.24 7.75 3.41
C SER A 6 -5.11 7.57 4.40
N ASN A 7 -4.72 6.33 4.70
CA ASN A 7 -3.55 6.04 5.51
C ASN A 7 -2.28 6.48 4.76
N LEU A 8 -1.29 7.01 5.47
CA LEU A 8 0.01 7.40 4.89
C LEU A 8 1.15 6.72 5.64
N ASP A 9 2.04 6.08 4.91
CA ASP A 9 3.33 5.66 5.41
C ASP A 9 4.41 6.49 4.69
N LEU A 10 5.22 7.19 5.49
CA LEU A 10 6.26 8.09 5.01
C LEU A 10 7.61 7.66 5.60
N ALA A 11 8.52 7.19 4.74
CA ALA A 11 9.88 6.84 5.13
C ALA A 11 10.87 7.89 4.61
N PHE A 12 11.89 8.19 5.41
CA PHE A 12 13.03 9.00 5.02
C PHE A 12 14.27 8.12 4.96
N ALA A 13 15.00 8.14 3.85
CA ALA A 13 16.34 7.59 3.74
C ALA A 13 17.30 8.78 3.61
N MET A 14 18.20 8.96 4.57
CA MET A 14 19.01 10.17 4.70
C MET A 14 20.49 9.83 4.76
N ASP A 15 21.24 10.42 3.84
CA ASP A 15 22.69 10.43 3.86
C ASP A 15 23.21 11.13 5.13
N CYS A 16 24.05 10.41 5.88
CA CYS A 16 24.65 10.86 7.12
C CYS A 16 26.19 10.89 7.06
N THR A 17 26.75 11.04 5.87
CA THR A 17 28.19 11.18 5.63
C THR A 17 28.69 12.58 5.96
N SER A 18 30.02 12.76 5.99
CA SER A 18 30.62 14.03 6.42
C SER A 18 30.28 15.22 5.51
N SER A 19 30.05 15.01 4.21
CA SER A 19 29.68 16.08 3.27
C SER A 19 28.29 16.67 3.56
N MET A 20 27.43 15.88 4.21
CA MET A 20 26.09 16.29 4.62
C MET A 20 26.06 17.19 5.86
N ASP A 21 27.19 17.50 6.51
CA ASP A 21 27.22 18.22 7.81
C ASP A 21 26.47 19.57 7.78
N SER A 22 26.67 20.38 6.73
CA SER A 22 25.98 21.66 6.60
C SER A 22 24.50 21.52 6.22
N TYR A 23 24.08 20.36 5.74
CA TYR A 23 22.74 20.09 5.22
C TYR A 23 21.87 19.27 6.17
N ILE A 24 22.47 18.45 7.04
CA ILE A 24 21.74 17.52 7.91
C ILE A 24 20.87 18.27 8.92
N THR A 25 21.36 19.38 9.49
CA THR A 25 20.56 20.21 10.40
C THR A 25 19.33 20.76 9.69
N SER A 26 19.53 21.31 8.50
CA SER A 26 18.46 21.78 7.63
C SER A 26 17.49 20.66 7.24
N ALA A 27 17.98 19.47 6.88
CA ALA A 27 17.13 18.33 6.56
C ALA A 27 16.26 17.93 7.76
N LYS A 28 16.85 17.83 8.96
CA LYS A 28 16.11 17.54 10.19
C LYS A 28 15.02 18.56 10.47
N ASP A 29 15.33 19.86 10.36
CA ASP A 29 14.35 20.93 10.63
C ASP A 29 13.20 20.90 9.63
N ASN A 30 13.49 20.63 8.36
CA ASN A 30 12.44 20.46 7.36
C ASN A 30 11.57 19.24 7.62
N ILE A 31 12.16 18.10 7.99
CA ILE A 31 11.40 16.90 8.33
C ILE A 31 10.48 17.19 9.53
N ARG A 32 10.94 17.94 10.53
CA ARG A 32 10.08 18.37 11.65
C ARG A 32 8.90 19.21 11.17
N VAL A 33 9.14 20.20 10.32
CA VAL A 33 8.09 21.05 9.74
C VAL A 33 7.09 20.23 8.92
N ILE A 34 7.58 19.29 8.11
CA ILE A 34 6.74 18.37 7.31
C ILE A 34 5.81 17.58 8.21
N ILE A 35 6.35 17.00 9.28
CA ILE A 35 5.57 16.19 10.22
C ILE A 35 4.48 17.05 10.87
N ASP A 36 4.83 18.23 11.36
CA ASP A 36 3.89 19.13 12.03
C ASP A 36 2.80 19.63 11.05
N GLU A 37 3.15 19.93 9.80
CA GLU A 37 2.18 20.39 8.79
C GLU A 37 1.26 19.29 8.26
N ILE A 38 1.78 18.09 7.97
CA ILE A 38 0.95 16.98 7.47
C ILE A 38 -0.06 16.58 8.53
N ILE A 39 0.37 16.49 9.80
CA ILE A 39 -0.51 16.13 10.92
C ILE A 39 -1.57 17.21 11.17
N ALA A 40 -1.19 18.49 11.06
CA ALA A 40 -2.13 19.58 11.28
C ALA A 40 -3.21 19.70 10.19
N LYS A 41 -2.88 19.34 8.94
CA LYS A 41 -3.72 19.64 7.78
C LYS A 41 -4.52 18.45 7.24
N GLU A 42 -4.14 17.21 7.56
CA GLU A 42 -4.79 16.02 7.00
C GLU A 42 -5.36 15.13 8.12
N MET A 43 -6.64 14.72 7.99
CA MET A 43 -7.28 13.71 8.86
C MET A 43 -6.78 12.29 8.48
N ILE A 44 -5.47 12.09 8.53
CA ILE A 44 -4.78 10.88 8.04
C ILE A 44 -4.01 10.21 9.17
N THR A 45 -4.09 8.88 9.24
CA THR A 45 -3.18 8.11 10.12
C THR A 45 -1.83 7.97 9.44
N ILE A 46 -0.83 8.70 9.96
CA ILE A 46 0.54 8.70 9.45
C ILE A 46 1.44 7.77 10.25
N ARG A 47 2.30 7.01 9.55
CA ARG A 47 3.46 6.35 10.12
C ARG A 47 4.74 6.92 9.52
N LEU A 48 5.75 7.08 10.35
CA LEU A 48 7.04 7.67 10.01
C LEU A 48 8.14 6.64 10.21
N ALA A 49 9.07 6.54 9.26
CA ALA A 49 10.28 5.71 9.39
C ALA A 49 11.51 6.53 8.99
N LEU A 50 12.68 6.16 9.52
CA LEU A 50 13.95 6.79 9.20
C LEU A 50 15.01 5.72 8.93
N ILE A 51 15.72 5.86 7.83
CA ILE A 51 16.89 5.06 7.48
C ILE A 51 18.05 6.05 7.36
N GLU A 52 19.01 5.93 8.27
CA GLU A 52 20.28 6.64 8.15
C GLU A 52 21.22 5.74 7.36
N TYR A 53 21.94 6.28 6.38
CA TYR A 53 22.98 5.52 5.68
C TYR A 53 24.25 6.32 5.55
N ARG A 54 25.36 5.60 5.41
CA ARG A 54 26.70 6.14 5.16
C ARG A 54 27.38 5.31 4.07
N ASP A 55 28.57 4.81 4.36
CA ASP A 55 29.43 4.10 3.43
C ASP A 55 29.75 2.69 3.96
N HIS A 56 30.34 1.86 3.11
CA HIS A 56 30.86 0.55 3.44
C HIS A 56 32.29 0.62 4.00
N PRO A 57 32.70 -0.34 4.86
CA PRO A 57 34.11 -0.50 5.19
C PRO A 57 34.94 -0.85 3.95
N PRO A 58 36.11 -0.23 3.72
CA PRO A 58 36.90 0.52 4.70
C PRO A 58 36.64 2.03 4.78
N GLN A 59 35.78 2.59 3.93
CA GLN A 59 35.53 4.04 3.90
C GLN A 59 34.85 4.51 5.18
N ASP A 60 33.89 3.73 5.67
CA ASP A 60 33.28 3.94 6.98
C ASP A 60 33.33 2.65 7.81
N SER A 61 33.68 2.78 9.10
CA SER A 61 33.76 1.65 10.05
C SER A 61 32.68 1.68 11.13
N THR A 62 31.77 2.65 11.07
CA THR A 62 30.71 2.89 12.06
C THR A 62 29.46 2.07 11.74
N PHE A 63 28.83 2.31 10.60
CA PHE A 63 27.67 1.56 10.11
C PHE A 63 27.42 1.88 8.63
N VAL A 64 26.84 0.93 7.90
CA VAL A 64 26.37 1.14 6.52
C VAL A 64 24.97 1.74 6.55
N THR A 65 24.03 1.09 7.25
CA THR A 65 22.67 1.59 7.49
C THR A 65 22.24 1.46 8.94
N ARG A 66 21.36 2.35 9.41
CA ARG A 66 20.58 2.22 10.64
C ARG A 66 19.11 2.41 10.32
N VAL A 67 18.32 1.39 10.61
CA VAL A 67 16.89 1.37 10.28
C VAL A 67 16.06 1.61 11.53
N HIS A 68 15.34 2.72 11.54
CA HIS A 68 14.26 3.02 12.47
C HIS A 68 12.92 2.74 11.77
N SER A 69 12.27 1.65 12.19
CA SER A 69 11.03 1.18 11.56
C SER A 69 9.84 2.13 11.79
N PHE A 70 8.70 1.84 11.17
CA PHE A 70 7.52 2.69 11.23
C PHE A 70 7.01 2.91 12.67
N THR A 71 6.96 4.17 13.09
CA THR A 71 6.30 4.64 14.32
C THR A 71 5.09 5.53 14.01
N ASN A 72 4.11 5.53 14.91
CA ASN A 72 3.01 6.50 14.92
C ASN A 72 3.34 7.74 15.79
N THR A 73 4.53 7.80 16.38
CA THR A 73 4.89 8.80 17.37
C THR A 73 5.82 9.85 16.77
N VAL A 74 5.32 11.06 16.61
CA VAL A 74 6.12 12.22 16.16
C VAL A 74 7.34 12.45 17.03
N MET A 75 7.19 12.35 18.35
CA MET A 75 8.29 12.56 19.29
C MET A 75 9.43 11.55 19.10
N GLU A 76 9.09 10.30 18.74
CA GLU A 76 10.08 9.25 18.52
C GLU A 76 10.87 9.53 17.24
N MET A 77 10.18 9.87 16.15
CA MET A 77 10.82 10.33 14.91
C MET A 77 11.70 11.57 15.13
N LYS A 78 11.22 12.57 15.89
CA LYS A 78 12.00 13.77 16.24
C LYS A 78 13.25 13.40 17.04
N GLY A 79 13.13 12.44 17.97
CA GLY A 79 14.26 11.92 18.76
C GLY A 79 15.30 11.17 17.92
N TRP A 80 14.89 10.42 16.90
CA TRP A 80 15.83 9.80 15.95
C TRP A 80 16.56 10.87 15.13
N LEU A 81 15.83 11.85 14.59
CA LEU A 81 16.43 12.96 13.85
C LEU A 81 17.43 13.77 14.68
N GLU A 82 17.19 13.96 15.97
CA GLU A 82 18.16 14.64 16.85
C GLU A 82 19.50 13.91 16.90
N GLN A 83 19.49 12.58 16.86
CA GLN A 83 20.68 11.74 16.98
C GLN A 83 21.48 11.60 15.68
N CYS A 84 20.89 11.89 14.52
CA CYS A 84 21.63 11.79 13.26
C CYS A 84 22.82 12.76 13.26
N SER A 85 23.96 12.36 12.74
CA SER A 85 25.13 13.23 12.62
C SER A 85 25.92 12.86 11.39
N ALA A 86 26.45 13.88 10.73
CA ALA A 86 27.32 13.72 9.57
C ALA A 86 28.68 13.17 10.01
N HIS A 87 29.09 12.03 9.48
CA HIS A 87 30.40 11.43 9.73
C HIS A 87 30.68 10.32 8.70
N GLY A 88 31.95 10.00 8.46
CA GLY A 88 32.34 8.95 7.53
C GLY A 88 32.24 9.35 6.06
N GLY A 89 32.15 8.35 5.18
CA GLY A 89 32.42 8.46 3.74
C GLY A 89 33.91 8.41 3.42
N GLY A 90 34.28 8.56 2.15
CA GLY A 90 35.70 8.73 1.81
C GLY A 90 36.04 8.71 0.32
N ASP A 91 35.30 7.96 -0.48
CA ASP A 91 35.57 7.76 -1.91
C ASP A 91 34.61 8.51 -2.85
N GLY A 92 33.53 9.07 -2.30
CA GLY A 92 32.63 9.98 -2.97
C GLY A 92 31.24 9.37 -3.20
N PRO A 93 31.10 8.17 -3.79
CA PRO A 93 29.85 7.41 -3.76
C PRO A 93 29.53 6.86 -2.37
N GLU A 94 28.27 6.52 -2.12
CA GLU A 94 27.80 6.11 -0.80
C GLU A 94 26.85 4.89 -0.87
N ALA A 95 26.46 4.33 0.28
CA ALA A 95 25.61 3.13 0.41
C ALA A 95 24.12 3.36 0.11
N VAL A 96 23.80 4.14 -0.93
CA VAL A 96 22.43 4.43 -1.39
C VAL A 96 21.67 3.14 -1.74
N ALA A 97 22.34 2.13 -2.29
CA ALA A 97 21.74 0.85 -2.63
C ALA A 97 21.22 0.10 -1.40
N ASP A 98 21.98 0.09 -0.32
CA ASP A 98 21.63 -0.52 0.97
C ASP A 98 20.45 0.23 1.61
N ALA A 99 20.46 1.56 1.57
CA ALA A 99 19.36 2.38 2.07
C ALA A 99 18.04 2.11 1.33
N LEU A 100 18.09 2.00 0.00
CA LEU A 100 16.92 1.63 -0.81
C LEU A 100 16.47 0.19 -0.53
N HIS A 101 17.40 -0.73 -0.31
CA HIS A 101 17.08 -2.11 0.05
C HIS A 101 16.33 -2.18 1.38
N ASP A 102 16.82 -1.46 2.39
CA ASP A 102 16.18 -1.38 3.71
C ASP A 102 14.80 -0.71 3.59
N ALA A 103 14.68 0.36 2.80
CA ALA A 103 13.40 1.04 2.54
C ALA A 103 12.37 0.09 1.91
N LEU A 104 12.78 -0.74 0.95
CA LEU A 104 11.92 -1.75 0.33
C LEU A 104 11.40 -2.81 1.32
N ASN A 105 12.16 -3.07 2.38
CA ASN A 105 11.89 -4.11 3.38
C ASN A 105 11.20 -3.59 4.65
N LEU A 106 10.95 -2.28 4.77
CA LEU A 106 10.11 -1.74 5.85
C LEU A 106 8.70 -2.36 5.84
N SER A 107 8.03 -2.32 7.00
CA SER A 107 6.70 -2.91 7.19
C SER A 107 5.58 -2.00 6.68
N TRP A 108 5.55 -1.74 5.37
CA TRP A 108 4.55 -0.89 4.71
C TRP A 108 3.13 -1.45 4.82
N ARG A 109 2.14 -0.60 5.09
CA ARG A 109 0.71 -0.94 5.12
C ARG A 109 0.18 -1.14 3.71
N SER A 110 -0.56 -2.21 3.47
CA SER A 110 -1.20 -2.46 2.17
C SER A 110 -2.27 -1.43 1.81
N ASP A 111 -2.89 -0.82 2.82
CA ASP A 111 -3.99 0.14 2.72
C ASP A 111 -3.54 1.60 2.87
N ALA A 112 -2.22 1.87 2.79
CA ALA A 112 -1.66 3.22 2.88
C ALA A 112 -1.04 3.66 1.55
N ALA A 113 -1.08 4.98 1.30
CA ALA A 113 -0.15 5.61 0.38
C ALA A 113 1.27 5.43 0.94
N LYS A 114 2.21 4.97 0.10
CA LYS A 114 3.57 4.62 0.51
C LYS A 114 4.57 5.55 -0.17
N ILE A 115 5.24 6.37 0.61
CA ILE A 115 6.19 7.36 0.10
C ILE A 115 7.53 7.16 0.80
N CYS A 116 8.59 7.02 0.01
CA CYS A 116 9.97 7.04 0.47
C CYS A 116 10.65 8.30 -0.06
N ILE A 117 11.34 9.03 0.82
CA ILE A 117 12.08 10.24 0.48
C ILE A 117 13.56 9.97 0.70
N LEU A 118 14.32 9.89 -0.38
CA LEU A 118 15.78 9.73 -0.34
C LEU A 118 16.44 11.11 -0.38
N ILE A 119 17.25 11.45 0.62
CA ILE A 119 18.01 12.71 0.71
C ILE A 119 19.50 12.37 0.59
N SER A 120 20.14 12.83 -0.48
CA SER A 120 21.53 12.48 -0.83
C SER A 120 22.26 13.67 -1.44
N ASP A 121 23.58 13.72 -1.29
CA ASP A 121 24.47 14.63 -2.03
C ASP A 121 25.48 13.86 -2.94
N ALA A 122 25.63 12.55 -2.70
CA ALA A 122 26.50 11.63 -3.42
C ALA A 122 25.73 10.56 -4.23
N PRO A 123 26.35 9.91 -5.25
CA PRO A 123 25.75 8.81 -6.01
C PRO A 123 25.88 7.45 -5.29
N PRO A 124 25.16 6.39 -5.72
CA PRO A 124 25.47 5.03 -5.26
C PRO A 124 26.83 4.55 -5.77
N HIS A 125 27.47 3.65 -5.02
CA HIS A 125 28.55 2.82 -5.55
C HIS A 125 28.17 2.11 -6.86
N GLY A 126 29.14 2.00 -7.76
CA GLY A 126 28.96 1.41 -9.08
C GLY A 126 28.36 2.36 -10.12
N LEU A 127 28.04 3.62 -9.78
CA LEU A 127 27.67 4.60 -10.81
C LEU A 127 28.90 5.19 -11.52
N VAL A 128 29.92 5.58 -10.74
CA VAL A 128 31.14 6.22 -11.24
C VAL A 128 32.31 5.30 -10.96
N ARG A 129 33.13 4.96 -11.96
CA ARG A 129 34.28 4.05 -11.74
C ARG A 129 35.50 4.75 -11.16
N ALA A 130 35.70 6.03 -11.48
CA ALA A 130 36.87 6.76 -11.07
C ALA A 130 36.69 7.27 -9.63
N GLY A 131 37.57 6.85 -8.72
CA GLY A 131 37.56 7.27 -7.32
C GLY A 131 36.72 6.39 -6.40
N ASP A 132 35.76 5.63 -6.93
CA ASP A 132 34.89 4.72 -6.17
C ASP A 132 35.68 3.52 -5.62
N GLY A 133 35.57 3.28 -4.31
CA GLY A 133 36.14 2.11 -3.62
C GLY A 133 35.37 0.82 -3.90
N PHE A 134 34.15 0.92 -4.44
CA PHE A 134 33.29 -0.19 -4.81
C PHE A 134 32.76 -0.03 -6.25
N PRO A 135 33.65 0.01 -7.26
CA PRO A 135 33.29 0.38 -8.63
C PRO A 135 32.41 -0.65 -9.34
N ASP A 136 32.24 -1.85 -8.78
CA ASP A 136 31.36 -2.90 -9.33
C ASP A 136 29.98 -2.91 -8.63
N GLY A 137 29.69 -1.91 -7.77
CA GLY A 137 28.42 -1.73 -7.09
C GLY A 137 28.47 -2.03 -5.59
N CYS A 138 27.30 -2.04 -4.97
CA CYS A 138 27.15 -2.34 -3.54
C CYS A 138 27.80 -3.70 -3.17
N PRO A 139 28.67 -3.75 -2.14
CA PRO A 139 29.28 -4.98 -1.64
C PRO A 139 28.29 -6.08 -1.23
N ALA A 140 27.09 -5.70 -0.76
CA ALA A 140 26.02 -6.63 -0.42
C ALA A 140 25.24 -7.16 -1.64
N GLY A 141 25.62 -6.76 -2.86
CA GLY A 141 24.98 -7.19 -4.10
C GLY A 141 23.64 -6.50 -4.37
N HIS A 142 23.36 -5.39 -3.70
CA HIS A 142 22.15 -4.60 -3.91
C HIS A 142 22.26 -3.75 -5.17
N ASP A 143 21.31 -3.91 -6.09
CA ASP A 143 21.22 -3.09 -7.31
C ASP A 143 20.06 -2.08 -7.16
N PRO A 144 20.36 -0.76 -7.09
CA PRO A 144 19.36 0.29 -6.97
C PRO A 144 18.22 0.22 -7.98
N LEU A 145 18.51 -0.07 -9.26
CA LEU A 145 17.48 -0.13 -10.32
C LEU A 145 16.51 -1.29 -10.08
N ASN A 146 17.04 -2.45 -9.72
CA ASN A 146 16.21 -3.61 -9.39
C ASN A 146 15.38 -3.37 -8.11
N ILE A 147 15.96 -2.67 -7.13
CA ILE A 147 15.25 -2.33 -5.90
C ILE A 147 14.10 -1.37 -6.17
N VAL A 148 14.32 -0.29 -6.93
CA VAL A 148 13.24 0.68 -7.19
C VAL A 148 12.15 0.12 -8.08
N ARG A 149 12.44 -0.85 -8.95
CA ARG A 149 11.39 -1.62 -9.65
C ARG A 149 10.53 -2.42 -8.67
N LYS A 150 11.15 -3.12 -7.72
CA LYS A 150 10.42 -3.83 -6.65
C LYS A 150 9.64 -2.86 -5.75
N MET A 151 10.16 -1.65 -5.52
CA MET A 151 9.43 -0.59 -4.81
C MET A 151 8.18 -0.20 -5.60
N ALA A 152 8.33 0.04 -6.91
CA ALA A 152 7.20 0.34 -7.80
C ALA A 152 6.16 -0.79 -7.84
N GLU A 153 6.58 -2.06 -7.84
CA GLU A 153 5.69 -3.22 -7.75
C GLU A 153 4.88 -3.24 -6.44
N LYS A 154 5.50 -2.83 -5.34
CA LYS A 154 4.83 -2.69 -4.03
C LYS A 154 4.05 -1.38 -3.87
N ASN A 155 3.93 -0.57 -4.93
CA ASN A 155 3.35 0.77 -4.91
C ASN A 155 4.02 1.71 -3.91
N ILE A 156 5.33 1.59 -3.72
CA ILE A 156 6.15 2.53 -2.95
C ILE A 156 6.70 3.57 -3.93
N THR A 157 6.32 4.83 -3.73
CA THR A 157 6.80 5.93 -4.56
C THR A 157 8.02 6.58 -3.94
N LEU A 158 9.09 6.68 -4.72
CA LEU A 158 10.36 7.27 -4.33
C LEU A 158 10.44 8.71 -4.82
N TYR A 159 10.59 9.63 -3.88
CA TYR A 159 11.02 11.00 -4.14
C TYR A 159 12.51 11.09 -3.81
N THR A 160 13.30 11.68 -4.70
CA THR A 160 14.73 11.88 -4.49
C THR A 160 15.01 13.36 -4.31
N VAL A 161 15.51 13.73 -3.15
CA VAL A 161 15.94 15.07 -2.78
C VAL A 161 17.46 15.11 -2.97
N GLY A 162 17.89 15.85 -3.99
CA GLY A 162 19.30 15.98 -4.28
C GLY A 162 19.88 17.28 -3.73
N VAL A 163 20.89 17.19 -2.87
CA VAL A 163 21.59 18.37 -2.33
C VAL A 163 22.48 18.99 -3.41
N GLU A 164 22.17 20.22 -3.82
CA GLU A 164 22.97 20.94 -4.81
C GLU A 164 23.95 21.91 -4.11
N PRO A 165 25.16 22.12 -4.67
CA PRO A 165 25.65 21.61 -5.96
C PRO A 165 26.23 20.18 -6.03
N PRO A 166 26.62 19.45 -4.96
CA PRO A 166 27.38 18.20 -5.09
C PRO A 166 26.73 17.15 -5.99
N ILE A 167 25.40 17.02 -5.93
CA ILE A 167 24.68 15.98 -6.66
C ILE A 167 24.49 16.25 -8.16
N ILE A 168 24.79 17.46 -8.64
CA ILE A 168 24.51 17.88 -10.03
C ILE A 168 24.99 16.88 -11.09
N PRO A 169 26.23 16.33 -11.01
CA PRO A 169 26.72 15.35 -11.98
C PRO A 169 25.93 14.04 -12.00
N TYR A 170 25.18 13.75 -10.94
CA TYR A 170 24.46 12.50 -10.72
C TYR A 170 22.93 12.66 -10.82
N ARG A 171 22.44 13.87 -11.12
CA ARG A 171 21.00 14.18 -11.17
C ARG A 171 20.20 13.22 -12.02
N ASP A 172 20.70 12.85 -13.20
CA ASP A 172 20.00 11.94 -14.11
C ASP A 172 19.76 10.58 -13.48
N PHE A 173 20.68 10.08 -12.64
CA PHE A 173 20.49 8.85 -11.90
C PHE A 173 19.34 8.97 -10.88
N PHE A 174 19.34 10.03 -10.07
CA PHE A 174 18.28 10.26 -9.07
C PHE A 174 16.91 10.51 -9.71
N MET A 175 16.87 11.27 -10.81
CA MET A 175 15.67 11.42 -11.65
C MET A 175 15.17 10.07 -12.18
N THR A 176 16.07 9.18 -12.58
CA THR A 176 15.71 7.85 -13.10
C THR A 176 15.01 7.01 -12.04
N ILE A 177 15.61 6.88 -10.85
CA ILE A 177 15.06 6.02 -9.80
C ILE A 177 13.74 6.59 -9.26
N ALA A 178 13.58 7.91 -9.22
CA ALA A 178 12.31 8.54 -8.91
C ALA A 178 11.25 8.25 -9.99
N HIS A 179 11.61 8.42 -11.27
CA HIS A 179 10.73 8.20 -12.42
C HIS A 179 10.18 6.76 -12.46
N ILE A 180 11.02 5.75 -12.22
CA ILE A 180 10.61 4.32 -12.23
C ILE A 180 9.45 4.05 -11.25
N THR A 181 9.45 4.72 -10.09
CA THR A 181 8.41 4.55 -9.07
C THR A 181 7.20 5.49 -9.25
N GLY A 182 7.22 6.33 -10.30
CA GLY A 182 6.25 7.40 -10.52
C GLY A 182 6.39 8.56 -9.54
N GLY A 183 7.56 8.75 -8.91
CA GLY A 183 7.89 9.88 -8.06
C GLY A 183 8.62 11.00 -8.82
N GLN A 184 9.26 11.91 -8.08
CA GLN A 184 9.93 13.08 -8.67
C GLN A 184 11.28 13.38 -8.01
N TYR A 185 12.20 13.92 -8.81
CA TYR A 185 13.44 14.51 -8.31
C TYR A 185 13.18 15.93 -7.80
N VAL A 186 13.80 16.27 -6.69
CA VAL A 186 13.62 17.50 -5.94
C VAL A 186 15.02 18.09 -5.70
N PRO A 187 15.42 19.13 -6.45
CA PRO A 187 16.68 19.81 -6.16
C PRO A 187 16.54 20.58 -4.84
N MET A 188 17.41 20.29 -3.88
CA MET A 188 17.54 21.06 -2.64
C MET A 188 18.67 22.06 -2.79
N VAL A 189 18.30 23.25 -3.27
CA VAL A 189 19.20 24.43 -3.31
C VAL A 189 19.01 25.29 -2.06
N ASP A 190 17.79 25.34 -1.53
CA ASP A 190 17.43 26.04 -0.30
C ASP A 190 16.70 25.08 0.63
N ALA A 191 17.30 24.83 1.79
CA ALA A 191 16.71 24.06 2.87
C ALA A 191 15.28 24.51 3.17
N ASN A 192 14.99 25.81 3.20
CA ASN A 192 13.67 26.31 3.63
C ASN A 192 12.52 25.89 2.71
N ARG A 193 12.81 25.38 1.52
CA ARG A 193 11.82 24.93 0.54
C ARG A 193 11.58 23.43 0.56
N LEU A 194 12.48 22.66 1.18
CA LEU A 194 12.38 21.20 1.23
C LEU A 194 11.06 20.76 1.87
N ALA A 195 10.65 21.39 2.98
CA ALA A 195 9.37 21.09 3.61
C ALA A 195 8.18 21.29 2.67
N GLN A 196 8.12 22.43 1.99
CA GLN A 196 7.04 22.75 1.05
C GLN A 196 6.99 21.76 -0.12
N MET A 197 8.15 21.35 -0.63
CA MET A 197 8.27 20.36 -1.70
C MET A 197 7.77 18.99 -1.27
N ILE A 198 8.19 18.52 -0.10
CA ILE A 198 7.76 17.22 0.39
C ILE A 198 6.26 17.23 0.67
N ILE A 199 5.74 18.28 1.31
CA ILE A 199 4.30 18.45 1.55
C ILE A 199 3.54 18.50 0.22
N GLY A 200 4.07 19.22 -0.77
CA GLY A 200 3.56 19.28 -2.14
C GLY A 200 3.46 17.90 -2.79
N GLY A 201 4.58 17.18 -2.81
CA GLY A 201 4.68 15.83 -3.37
C GLY A 201 3.76 14.83 -2.66
N VAL A 202 3.73 14.84 -1.31
CA VAL A 202 2.86 13.97 -0.51
C VAL A 202 1.38 14.24 -0.81
N ARG A 203 0.98 15.51 -0.90
CA ARG A 203 -0.41 15.88 -1.20
C ARG A 203 -0.83 15.54 -2.62
N GLU A 204 0.05 15.76 -3.58
CA GLU A 204 -0.15 15.31 -4.95
C GLU A 204 -0.29 13.78 -4.99
N GLU A 205 0.56 13.05 -4.29
CA GLU A 205 0.51 11.59 -4.26
C GLU A 205 -0.78 11.06 -3.61
N ILE A 206 -1.23 11.63 -2.50
CA ILE A 206 -2.54 11.31 -1.90
C ILE A 206 -3.68 11.61 -2.88
N SER A 207 -3.60 12.72 -3.62
CA SER A 207 -4.60 13.08 -4.63
C SER A 207 -4.62 12.09 -5.80
N ILE A 208 -3.44 11.72 -6.31
CA ILE A 208 -3.27 10.71 -7.37
C ILE A 208 -3.81 9.36 -6.92
N ASP A 209 -3.47 8.88 -5.73
CA ASP A 209 -3.96 7.60 -5.22
C ASP A 209 -5.49 7.57 -5.11
N ARG A 210 -6.11 8.65 -4.60
CA ARG A 210 -7.57 8.80 -4.58
C ARG A 210 -8.17 8.73 -5.99
N VAL A 211 -7.59 9.44 -6.96
CA VAL A 211 -8.03 9.43 -8.36
C VAL A 211 -7.87 8.04 -8.97
N MET A 212 -6.73 7.39 -8.78
CA MET A 212 -6.44 6.05 -9.30
C MET A 212 -7.42 5.03 -8.73
N ASN A 213 -7.74 5.10 -7.44
CA ASN A 213 -8.73 4.23 -6.82
C ASN A 213 -10.15 4.50 -7.35
N ALA A 214 -10.54 5.76 -7.53
CA ALA A 214 -11.86 6.13 -8.07
C ALA A 214 -12.03 5.76 -9.56
N THR A 215 -10.95 5.78 -10.34
CA THR A 215 -10.95 5.56 -11.80
C THR A 215 -10.30 4.24 -12.22
N LYS A 216 -10.08 3.33 -11.27
CA LYS A 216 -9.37 2.06 -11.43
C LYS A 216 -9.78 1.26 -12.68
N ARG A 217 -11.09 1.22 -12.96
CA ARG A 217 -11.65 0.52 -14.13
C ARG A 217 -11.30 1.18 -15.45
N ASP A 218 -11.31 2.52 -15.50
CA ASP A 218 -10.99 3.25 -16.72
C ASP A 218 -9.50 3.14 -17.02
N ILE A 219 -8.66 3.22 -15.99
CA ILE A 219 -7.22 3.01 -16.10
C ILE A 219 -6.96 1.60 -16.65
N ALA A 220 -7.54 0.56 -16.04
CA ALA A 220 -7.37 -0.81 -16.50
C ALA A 220 -7.82 -1.03 -17.95
N ARG A 221 -8.98 -0.48 -18.34
CA ARG A 221 -9.48 -0.57 -19.70
C ARG A 221 -8.52 0.07 -20.70
N GLU A 222 -8.02 1.27 -20.40
CA GLU A 222 -7.13 1.98 -21.32
C GLU A 222 -5.75 1.33 -21.41
N MET A 223 -5.19 0.85 -20.29
CA MET A 223 -3.91 0.12 -20.29
C MET A 223 -3.97 -1.14 -21.16
N ARG A 224 -5.07 -1.90 -21.11
CA ARG A 224 -5.27 -3.07 -21.98
C ARG A 224 -5.42 -2.68 -23.45
N LYS A 225 -6.17 -1.62 -23.73
CA LYS A 225 -6.37 -1.13 -25.10
C LYS A 225 -5.04 -0.65 -25.69
N ALA A 226 -4.26 0.09 -24.92
CA ALA A 226 -2.93 0.54 -25.33
C ALA A 226 -1.99 -0.64 -25.63
N ALA A 227 -2.00 -1.68 -24.79
CA ALA A 227 -1.24 -2.90 -25.04
C ALA A 227 -1.70 -3.63 -26.32
N SER A 228 -3.02 -3.71 -26.56
CA SER A 228 -3.57 -4.30 -27.80
C SER A 228 -3.23 -3.49 -29.04
N ASP A 229 -3.18 -2.16 -28.93
CA ASP A 229 -2.85 -1.25 -30.03
C ASP A 229 -1.33 -1.14 -30.24
N GLY A 230 -0.51 -1.68 -29.33
CA GLY A 230 0.96 -1.62 -29.40
C GLY A 230 1.53 -0.20 -29.28
N VAL A 231 0.86 0.70 -28.55
CA VAL A 231 1.32 2.08 -28.36
C VAL A 231 2.27 2.21 -27.17
N ASP A 232 3.12 3.24 -27.20
CA ASP A 232 4.06 3.53 -26.12
C ASP A 232 3.38 4.16 -24.88
N ASP A 233 4.14 4.28 -23.79
CA ASP A 233 3.67 4.86 -22.52
C ASP A 233 3.20 6.32 -22.67
N ILE A 234 3.82 7.08 -23.56
CA ILE A 234 3.53 8.51 -23.73
C ILE A 234 2.16 8.67 -24.39
N GLU A 235 1.88 7.89 -25.43
CA GLU A 235 0.57 7.88 -26.07
C GLU A 235 -0.48 7.29 -25.12
N THR A 236 -0.14 6.26 -24.34
CA THR A 236 -1.01 5.73 -23.29
C THR A 236 -1.40 6.81 -22.27
N ALA A 237 -0.43 7.62 -21.83
CA ALA A 237 -0.66 8.74 -20.92
C ALA A 237 -1.56 9.81 -21.54
N LYS A 238 -1.37 10.16 -22.82
CA LYS A 238 -2.25 11.09 -23.55
C LYS A 238 -3.68 10.57 -23.68
N ARG A 239 -3.87 9.26 -23.82
CA ARG A 239 -5.19 8.64 -23.88
C ARG A 239 -5.87 8.69 -22.51
N LEU A 240 -5.16 8.32 -21.44
CA LEU A 240 -5.67 8.43 -20.07
C LEU A 240 -6.01 9.87 -19.69
N GLN A 241 -5.15 10.83 -20.06
CA GLN A 241 -5.42 12.25 -19.83
C GLN A 241 -6.76 12.67 -20.44
N ARG A 242 -7.04 12.28 -21.69
CA ARG A 242 -8.35 12.54 -22.33
C ARG A 242 -9.51 11.93 -21.54
N VAL A 243 -9.37 10.68 -21.10
CA VAL A 243 -10.38 10.00 -20.27
C VAL A 243 -10.63 10.74 -18.95
N PHE A 244 -9.59 11.26 -18.30
CA PHE A 244 -9.72 12.03 -17.07
C PHE A 244 -10.37 13.39 -17.30
N SER A 245 -10.00 14.08 -18.39
CA SER A 245 -10.62 15.35 -18.79
C SER A 245 -12.11 15.20 -19.07
N ASP A 246 -12.53 14.16 -19.81
CA ASP A 246 -13.94 13.89 -20.11
C ASP A 246 -14.77 13.65 -18.84
N LYS A 247 -14.12 13.19 -17.76
CA LYS A 247 -14.76 12.93 -16.46
C LYS A 247 -14.62 14.09 -15.46
N ASN A 248 -14.00 15.20 -15.86
CA ASN A 248 -13.72 16.35 -15.00
C ASN A 248 -13.00 15.94 -13.70
N VAL A 249 -12.01 15.05 -13.82
CA VAL A 249 -11.19 14.62 -12.69
C VAL A 249 -10.21 15.72 -12.33
N VAL A 250 -10.26 16.17 -11.07
CA VAL A 250 -9.41 17.20 -10.50
C VAL A 250 -8.33 16.53 -9.65
N VAL A 251 -7.09 17.00 -9.77
CA VAL A 251 -5.94 16.50 -9.02
C VAL A 251 -5.05 17.65 -8.57
N ASN A 252 -4.44 17.51 -7.40
CA ASN A 252 -3.45 18.46 -6.91
C ASN A 252 -2.13 18.23 -7.65
N ARG A 253 -1.48 19.32 -8.08
CA ARG A 253 -0.16 19.26 -8.70
C ARG A 253 0.84 20.08 -7.90
N MET A 254 2.00 19.49 -7.62
CA MET A 254 3.17 20.26 -7.21
C MET A 254 3.88 20.80 -8.46
N LYS A 255 4.04 22.12 -8.56
CA LYS A 255 4.96 22.69 -9.55
C LYS A 255 6.40 22.35 -9.17
N ASN A 256 7.17 21.76 -10.08
CA ASN A 256 8.57 21.41 -9.86
C ASN A 256 9.32 21.41 -11.18
N GLU A 257 9.45 22.58 -11.79
CA GLU A 257 10.12 22.75 -13.08
C GLU A 257 11.62 22.44 -12.98
N ALA A 258 12.25 22.86 -11.88
CA ALA A 258 13.66 22.62 -11.59
C ALA A 258 14.02 21.13 -11.49
N GLY A 259 13.06 20.29 -11.07
CA GLY A 259 13.20 18.85 -10.94
C GLY A 259 12.54 18.06 -12.07
N ALA A 260 12.20 18.70 -13.18
CA ALA A 260 11.65 18.01 -14.34
C ALA A 260 12.60 16.90 -14.81
N SER A 261 12.05 15.72 -15.06
CA SER A 261 12.83 14.55 -15.46
C SER A 261 13.54 14.81 -16.79
N SER A 262 14.82 14.44 -16.87
CA SER A 262 15.59 14.58 -18.11
C SER A 262 15.24 13.45 -19.09
N LYS A 263 15.49 13.69 -20.39
CA LYS A 263 15.35 12.63 -21.40
C LYS A 263 16.26 11.44 -21.12
N VAL A 264 17.45 11.68 -20.57
CA VAL A 264 18.38 10.61 -20.18
C VAL A 264 17.74 9.72 -19.13
N ALA A 265 17.10 10.32 -18.13
CA ALA A 265 16.39 9.59 -17.09
C ALA A 265 15.19 8.80 -17.64
N GLU A 266 14.32 9.45 -18.42
CA GLU A 266 13.07 8.83 -18.92
C GLU A 266 13.30 7.80 -20.03
N GLU A 267 14.25 8.05 -20.95
CA GLU A 267 14.36 7.30 -22.20
C GLU A 267 15.57 6.36 -22.26
N CYS A 268 16.61 6.58 -21.43
CA CYS A 268 17.83 5.78 -21.43
C CYS A 268 17.96 4.95 -20.13
N TYR A 269 18.23 5.60 -18.99
CA TYR A 269 18.58 4.90 -17.76
C TYR A 269 17.39 4.12 -17.16
N SER A 270 16.15 4.58 -17.33
CA SER A 270 14.96 3.85 -16.87
C SER A 270 14.81 2.47 -17.52
N LYS A 271 15.36 2.29 -18.73
CA LYS A 271 15.29 1.06 -19.53
C LYS A 271 16.49 0.12 -19.30
N CYS A 272 17.52 0.56 -18.60
CA CYS A 272 18.70 -0.25 -18.24
C CYS A 272 18.30 -1.39 -17.29
N VAL A 273 18.80 -2.61 -17.47
CA VAL A 273 18.44 -3.76 -16.60
C VAL A 273 18.98 -3.57 -15.19
N GLY A 274 20.20 -3.06 -15.05
CA GLY A 274 20.84 -2.80 -13.76
C GLY A 274 21.88 -1.69 -13.82
N MET A 275 22.58 -1.49 -12.70
CA MET A 275 23.59 -0.44 -12.57
C MET A 275 24.75 -0.57 -13.55
N SER A 276 25.13 -1.80 -13.91
CA SER A 276 26.21 -2.05 -14.88
C SER A 276 25.90 -1.45 -16.26
N ASP A 277 24.64 -1.48 -16.70
CA ASP A 277 24.21 -0.88 -17.97
C ASP A 277 24.25 0.66 -17.90
N ILE A 278 23.85 1.24 -16.76
CA ILE A 278 23.94 2.70 -16.54
C ILE A 278 25.41 3.09 -16.54
N GLN A 279 26.26 2.39 -15.79
CA GLN A 279 27.69 2.70 -15.64
C GLN A 279 28.42 2.75 -17.00
N GLN A 280 28.09 1.85 -17.93
CA GLN A 280 28.66 1.84 -19.29
C GLN A 280 28.24 3.06 -20.13
N GLN A 281 27.05 3.57 -19.89
CA GLN A 281 26.48 4.72 -20.60
C GLN A 281 26.74 6.04 -19.88
N TYR A 282 27.20 5.95 -18.62
CA TYR A 282 27.33 7.09 -17.73
C TYR A 282 28.37 8.06 -18.26
N LYS A 283 27.91 9.26 -18.57
CA LYS A 283 28.75 10.41 -18.88
C LYS A 283 28.46 11.43 -17.81
N GLN A 284 29.48 11.81 -17.03
CA GLN A 284 29.35 12.92 -16.10
C GLN A 284 28.84 14.14 -16.88
N THR A 285 27.68 14.64 -16.49
CA THR A 285 27.05 15.76 -17.17
C THR A 285 27.92 17.00 -16.95
N GLN A 286 28.74 17.33 -17.95
CA GLN A 286 29.48 18.58 -17.96
C GLN A 286 28.48 19.71 -18.16
N THR A 287 28.24 20.49 -17.11
CA THR A 287 27.44 21.73 -17.07
C THR A 287 25.94 21.59 -17.32
N VAL A 288 25.18 21.31 -16.25
CA VAL A 288 23.79 21.80 -16.12
C VAL A 288 23.86 23.10 -15.34
N SER A 289 23.16 24.16 -15.78
CA SER A 289 23.17 25.43 -15.05
C SER A 289 22.64 25.21 -13.64
N HIS A 290 23.33 25.77 -12.64
CA HIS A 290 22.81 25.84 -11.27
C HIS A 290 21.39 26.43 -11.32
N THR A 291 20.44 25.74 -10.71
CA THR A 291 19.09 26.28 -10.62
C THR A 291 19.14 27.40 -9.59
N LYS A 292 18.74 28.63 -9.96
CA LYS A 292 18.75 29.75 -9.02
C LYS A 292 17.62 29.56 -8.00
N PRO A 293 17.87 29.77 -6.68
CA PRO A 293 16.84 29.66 -5.65
C PRO A 293 15.58 30.52 -5.90
N ALA A 294 15.75 31.65 -6.61
CA ALA A 294 14.67 32.60 -6.90
C ALA A 294 13.64 32.08 -7.93
N GLU A 295 13.97 31.06 -8.73
CA GLU A 295 13.13 30.53 -9.81
C GLU A 295 12.32 29.27 -9.40
N MET A 296 12.50 28.78 -8.17
CA MET A 296 11.92 27.52 -7.71
C MET A 296 10.52 27.71 -7.08
N ASP A 297 9.43 27.68 -7.86
CA ASP A 297 8.05 27.71 -7.32
C ASP A 297 7.49 26.30 -7.07
N TYR A 298 7.22 25.97 -5.80
CA TYR A 298 6.69 24.67 -5.35
C TYR A 298 5.25 24.73 -4.89
N LYS A 299 4.50 25.76 -5.31
CA LYS A 299 3.09 25.88 -4.97
C LYS A 299 2.31 24.66 -5.44
N LEU A 300 1.45 24.21 -4.52
CA LEU A 300 0.36 23.30 -4.83
C LEU A 300 -0.72 24.08 -5.56
N GLU A 301 -1.05 23.62 -6.76
CA GLU A 301 -2.17 24.14 -7.54
C GLU A 301 -3.18 23.02 -7.78
N GLU A 302 -4.46 23.35 -7.66
CA GLU A 302 -5.55 22.46 -8.07
C GLU A 302 -5.71 22.56 -9.59
N GLU A 303 -5.39 21.49 -10.30
CA GLU A 303 -5.63 21.44 -11.74
C GLU A 303 -7.02 20.86 -12.03
N LYS A 304 -7.78 21.55 -12.89
CA LYS A 304 -9.12 21.11 -13.33
C LYS A 304 -9.10 19.77 -14.06
N THR A 305 -7.95 19.39 -14.61
CA THR A 305 -7.72 18.17 -15.38
C THR A 305 -6.34 17.63 -15.05
N VAL A 306 -6.18 16.31 -15.06
CA VAL A 306 -4.88 15.65 -14.87
C VAL A 306 -3.89 16.11 -15.96
N SER A 307 -2.71 16.61 -15.56
CA SER A 307 -1.64 16.96 -16.50
C SER A 307 -1.06 15.73 -17.21
N LEU A 308 -0.34 15.94 -18.32
CA LEU A 308 0.33 14.85 -19.03
C LEU A 308 1.38 14.16 -18.15
N GLU A 309 2.11 14.94 -17.33
CA GLU A 309 3.11 14.40 -16.40
C GLU A 309 2.48 13.53 -15.31
N GLN A 310 1.34 13.96 -14.75
CA GLN A 310 0.58 13.13 -13.82
C GLN A 310 0.01 11.88 -14.49
N ALA A 311 -0.48 12.01 -15.73
CA ALA A 311 -0.95 10.85 -16.49
C ALA A 311 0.19 9.86 -16.76
N LYS A 312 1.41 10.31 -17.10
CA LYS A 312 2.60 9.45 -17.21
C LYS A 312 2.88 8.72 -15.90
N ARG A 313 2.84 9.41 -14.77
CA ARG A 313 3.03 8.80 -13.43
C ARG A 313 1.97 7.73 -13.14
N ILE A 314 0.71 8.02 -13.47
CA ILE A 314 -0.40 7.07 -13.34
C ILE A 314 -0.15 5.83 -14.23
N VAL A 315 0.31 6.00 -15.47
CA VAL A 315 0.71 4.88 -16.35
C VAL A 315 1.80 4.05 -15.68
N GLN A 316 2.89 4.67 -15.21
CA GLN A 316 3.99 3.93 -14.58
C GLN A 316 3.53 3.13 -13.36
N LYS A 317 2.70 3.72 -12.50
CA LYS A 317 2.09 3.03 -11.34
C LYS A 317 1.15 1.90 -11.77
N ALA A 318 0.34 2.14 -12.79
CA ALA A 318 -0.66 1.17 -13.25
C ALA A 318 -0.03 -0.08 -13.88
N LYS A 319 1.17 0.01 -14.48
CA LYS A 319 1.86 -1.15 -15.07
C LYS A 319 2.03 -2.34 -14.13
N ASN A 320 2.16 -2.06 -12.83
CA ASN A 320 2.39 -3.09 -11.82
C ASN A 320 1.10 -3.56 -11.14
N TRP A 321 -0.07 -3.12 -11.63
CA TRP A 321 -1.34 -3.53 -11.06
C TRP A 321 -1.66 -4.98 -11.39
N ASP A 322 -2.18 -5.70 -10.41
CA ASP A 322 -2.87 -6.95 -10.65
C ASP A 322 -4.28 -6.66 -11.20
N TYR A 323 -4.43 -6.86 -12.51
CA TYR A 323 -5.69 -6.67 -13.23
C TYR A 323 -6.69 -7.82 -13.07
N SER A 324 -6.27 -8.99 -12.56
CA SER A 324 -7.13 -10.18 -12.48
C SER A 324 -8.36 -9.97 -11.58
N ASN A 325 -8.17 -9.29 -10.46
CA ASN A 325 -9.23 -8.90 -9.53
C ASN A 325 -10.21 -7.87 -10.11
N ILE A 326 -9.76 -7.06 -11.08
CA ILE A 326 -10.61 -6.07 -11.77
C ILE A 326 -11.52 -6.79 -12.77
N ASP A 327 -11.04 -7.86 -13.40
CA ASP A 327 -11.78 -8.68 -14.38
C ASP A 327 -12.88 -9.52 -13.75
N GLU A 328 -12.69 -10.04 -12.53
CA GLU A 328 -13.77 -10.73 -11.81
C GLU A 328 -14.94 -9.80 -11.50
N ALA A 329 -14.67 -8.54 -11.16
CA ALA A 329 -15.70 -7.53 -10.95
C ALA A 329 -16.44 -7.13 -12.25
N GLU A 330 -15.75 -7.14 -13.40
CA GLU A 330 -16.37 -6.93 -14.72
C GLU A 330 -17.19 -8.15 -15.18
N LYS A 331 -16.73 -9.37 -14.90
CA LYS A 331 -17.44 -10.62 -15.21
C LYS A 331 -18.69 -10.83 -14.34
N ASN A 332 -18.66 -10.39 -13.09
CA ASN A 332 -19.78 -10.50 -12.15
C ASN A 332 -20.84 -9.38 -12.29
N GLY A 333 -20.79 -8.59 -13.36
CA GLY A 333 -21.91 -7.74 -13.76
C GLY A 333 -22.21 -6.53 -12.87
N ASN A 334 -21.24 -6.06 -12.08
CA ASN A 334 -21.43 -4.93 -11.18
C ASN A 334 -21.02 -3.58 -11.82
N THR A 335 -21.29 -3.43 -13.11
CA THR A 335 -21.00 -2.22 -13.88
C THR A 335 -22.16 -1.25 -13.77
N PRO A 336 -21.99 0.00 -13.29
CA PRO A 336 -23.12 0.94 -13.23
C PRO A 336 -23.69 1.19 -14.61
N CYS A 337 -25.01 1.06 -14.77
CA CYS A 337 -25.68 1.35 -16.03
C CYS A 337 -25.42 2.80 -16.47
N LYS A 338 -25.05 3.01 -17.75
CA LYS A 338 -24.84 4.36 -18.32
C LYS A 338 -26.05 5.28 -18.15
N HIS A 339 -27.25 4.70 -18.14
CA HIS A 339 -28.51 5.43 -17.98
C HIS A 339 -28.93 5.60 -16.52
N ARG A 340 -28.21 5.02 -15.55
CA ARG A 340 -28.51 5.05 -14.10
C ARG A 340 -30.00 4.85 -13.83
N THR A 341 -30.71 5.84 -13.31
CA THR A 341 -32.15 5.79 -12.99
C THR A 341 -33.06 5.88 -14.22
N ASN A 342 -32.54 6.29 -15.38
CA ASN A 342 -33.28 6.45 -16.64
C ASN A 342 -33.08 5.25 -17.59
N CYS A 343 -32.67 4.09 -17.06
CA CYS A 343 -32.53 2.89 -17.89
C CYS A 343 -33.91 2.26 -18.14
N HIS A 344 -34.28 2.10 -19.41
CA HIS A 344 -35.50 1.41 -19.83
C HIS A 344 -35.27 -0.05 -20.26
N ASP A 345 -34.02 -0.53 -20.22
CA ASP A 345 -33.67 -1.90 -20.55
C ASP A 345 -33.74 -2.77 -19.28
N HIS A 346 -34.76 -3.63 -19.25
CA HIS A 346 -35.03 -4.54 -18.15
C HIS A 346 -34.78 -5.99 -18.53
N SER A 347 -34.06 -6.25 -19.62
CA SER A 347 -33.73 -7.61 -20.05
C SER A 347 -32.92 -8.33 -18.97
N GLU A 348 -33.10 -9.65 -18.89
CA GLU A 348 -32.38 -10.51 -17.93
C GLU A 348 -30.87 -10.40 -18.12
N TYR A 349 -30.43 -10.28 -19.38
CA TYR A 349 -29.05 -9.98 -19.75
C TYR A 349 -28.56 -8.63 -19.21
N HIS A 350 -29.38 -7.57 -19.29
CA HIS A 350 -29.02 -6.24 -18.79
C HIS A 350 -28.91 -6.24 -17.26
N ARG A 351 -29.86 -6.85 -16.56
CA ARG A 351 -29.84 -6.96 -15.09
C ARG A 351 -28.69 -7.81 -14.55
N ALA A 352 -28.27 -8.84 -15.29
CA ALA A 352 -27.13 -9.67 -14.94
C ALA A 352 -25.78 -8.93 -15.09
N ARG A 353 -25.75 -7.81 -15.82
CA ARG A 353 -24.49 -7.15 -16.23
C ARG A 353 -24.34 -5.71 -15.75
N PHE A 354 -25.44 -5.06 -15.36
CA PHE A 354 -25.45 -3.65 -14.97
C PHE A 354 -26.22 -3.36 -13.66
N SER A 355 -25.60 -2.59 -12.77
CA SER A 355 -26.19 -2.14 -11.50
C SER A 355 -26.84 -0.76 -11.61
N HIS A 356 -27.94 -0.55 -10.87
CA HIS A 356 -28.72 0.70 -10.84
C HIS A 356 -28.82 1.18 -9.38
N PRO A 357 -28.79 2.50 -9.10
CA PRO A 357 -29.03 3.01 -7.75
C PRO A 357 -30.46 2.67 -7.32
N GLU A 358 -30.64 2.01 -6.18
CA GLU A 358 -31.98 1.72 -5.65
C GLU A 358 -32.70 3.04 -5.30
N ASN A 359 -33.87 3.27 -5.90
CA ASN A 359 -34.81 4.26 -5.41
C ASN A 359 -35.51 3.65 -4.19
N ASP A 360 -35.01 3.96 -2.99
CA ASP A 360 -35.83 3.88 -1.77
C ASP A 360 -36.96 4.89 -1.88
N ASN A 361 -38.10 4.49 -2.47
CA ASN A 361 -39.44 4.89 -2.03
C ASN A 361 -40.57 4.21 -2.85
N LEU A 362 -41.33 3.38 -2.13
CA LEU A 362 -42.79 3.17 -2.17
C LEU A 362 -43.47 2.74 -3.49
N SER A 363 -43.76 1.44 -3.58
CA SER A 363 -44.92 0.80 -4.24
C SER A 363 -44.57 -0.69 -4.40
N THR A 364 -45.16 -1.70 -3.78
CA THR A 364 -46.56 -2.00 -3.49
C THR A 364 -46.58 -3.30 -2.68
N GLN A 365 -47.43 -3.39 -1.64
CA GLN A 365 -48.34 -4.53 -1.49
C GLN A 365 -49.43 -4.17 -0.48
N ARG A 366 -50.63 -3.93 -1.02
CA ARG A 366 -51.89 -3.90 -0.27
C ARG A 366 -52.15 -5.30 0.28
N LYS A 367 -52.38 -5.44 1.59
CA LYS A 367 -53.36 -6.40 2.13
C LYS A 367 -54.14 -5.75 3.27
N HIS A 368 -55.45 -5.91 3.16
CA HIS A 368 -56.52 -5.43 4.02
C HIS A 368 -56.53 -6.10 5.41
N GLU A 369 -57.01 -5.33 6.40
CA GLU A 369 -57.86 -5.72 7.55
C GLU A 369 -57.27 -6.67 8.63
N THR A 370 -57.37 -6.45 9.94
CA THR A 370 -58.48 -5.95 10.78
C THR A 370 -57.96 -5.38 12.12
N LYS A 371 -58.80 -4.56 12.77
CA LYS A 371 -58.60 -3.91 14.08
C LYS A 371 -58.76 -4.87 15.27
N SER A 372 -58.05 -4.64 16.38
CA SER A 372 -58.61 -4.74 17.75
C SER A 372 -57.65 -4.15 18.80
N ASN A 373 -58.17 -3.23 19.60
CA ASN A 373 -57.56 -2.68 20.82
C ASN A 373 -57.55 -3.72 21.95
N HIS A 374 -56.60 -3.64 22.91
CA HIS A 374 -56.93 -3.71 24.34
C HIS A 374 -55.81 -3.22 25.29
N HIS A 375 -56.27 -2.92 26.51
CA HIS A 375 -55.73 -2.05 27.56
C HIS A 375 -54.53 -2.59 28.38
N ASN A 376 -53.68 -1.65 28.80
CA ASN A 376 -53.31 -1.28 30.19
C ASN A 376 -53.35 -2.36 31.30
N THR A 377 -52.25 -2.57 32.02
CA THR A 377 -52.13 -2.34 33.49
C THR A 377 -50.73 -2.65 34.03
N GLN A 378 -50.35 -1.84 35.02
CA GLN A 378 -49.15 -1.94 35.86
C GLN A 378 -49.24 -3.12 36.84
N HIS A 379 -48.10 -3.69 37.26
CA HIS A 379 -47.84 -4.05 38.66
C HIS A 379 -46.34 -4.20 38.93
N ARG A 380 -45.99 -3.91 40.19
CA ARG A 380 -44.68 -3.67 40.79
C ARG A 380 -44.34 -4.81 41.77
N ASP A 381 -43.04 -4.99 42.03
CA ASP A 381 -42.39 -5.62 43.21
C ASP A 381 -42.46 -7.15 43.34
N THR A 382 -41.48 -7.92 43.85
CA THR A 382 -40.02 -7.87 44.13
C THR A 382 -39.65 -9.29 44.63
N HIS A 383 -38.50 -9.88 44.24
CA HIS A 383 -37.53 -10.65 45.07
C HIS A 383 -36.60 -11.61 44.25
N ARG A 384 -35.45 -11.06 43.85
CA ARG A 384 -34.05 -11.52 44.01
C ARG A 384 -33.72 -13.03 44.03
N THR A 385 -32.99 -13.50 43.01
CA THR A 385 -31.65 -14.15 43.14
C THR A 385 -30.89 -14.30 41.80
N THR A 386 -29.59 -13.94 41.84
CA THR A 386 -28.45 -14.27 40.94
C THR A 386 -28.45 -13.80 39.47
N GLN A 387 -27.90 -12.59 39.23
CA GLN A 387 -27.58 -12.01 37.91
C GLN A 387 -26.16 -12.39 37.41
N LYS A 388 -26.09 -13.03 36.24
CA LYS A 388 -25.10 -12.78 35.17
C LYS A 388 -25.93 -12.59 33.88
N ASP A 389 -25.48 -11.73 32.97
CA ASP A 389 -26.09 -11.40 31.64
C ASP A 389 -27.05 -10.20 31.55
N SER A 390 -26.63 -8.98 31.90
CA SER A 390 -27.49 -7.79 31.73
C SER A 390 -26.82 -6.60 31.05
N ASN A 391 -26.34 -6.74 29.81
CA ASN A 391 -26.12 -5.56 28.95
C ASN A 391 -26.11 -5.81 27.42
N ARG A 392 -26.63 -6.95 26.94
CA ARG A 392 -26.70 -7.24 25.49
C ARG A 392 -28.05 -6.87 24.91
N ILE A 393 -28.03 -6.31 23.70
CA ILE A 393 -29.21 -5.82 22.97
C ILE A 393 -29.84 -7.00 22.21
N PRO A 394 -31.17 -7.21 22.21
CA PRO A 394 -31.79 -8.26 21.42
C PRO A 394 -31.47 -8.10 19.93
N CYS A 395 -30.99 -9.17 19.27
CA CYS A 395 -30.69 -9.12 17.84
C CYS A 395 -31.98 -9.01 17.02
N LYS A 396 -32.06 -8.01 16.13
CA LYS A 396 -33.22 -7.80 15.24
C LYS A 396 -33.56 -8.97 14.31
N HIS A 397 -32.64 -9.92 14.14
CA HIS A 397 -32.85 -11.09 13.28
C HIS A 397 -33.19 -12.36 14.07
N GLU A 398 -33.22 -12.31 15.41
CA GLU A 398 -33.61 -13.40 16.30
C GLU A 398 -33.04 -14.77 15.85
N GLU A 399 -33.89 -15.76 15.54
CA GLU A 399 -33.49 -17.11 15.12
C GLU A 399 -32.87 -17.19 13.70
N ARG A 400 -32.88 -16.08 12.93
CA ARG A 400 -32.36 -15.98 11.56
C ARG A 400 -31.02 -15.24 11.46
N CYS A 401 -30.33 -15.05 12.59
CA CYS A 401 -29.01 -14.42 12.58
C CYS A 401 -27.91 -15.40 12.16
N HIS A 402 -27.15 -15.03 11.12
CA HIS A 402 -26.00 -15.80 10.61
C HIS A 402 -24.65 -15.19 11.00
N ASP A 403 -24.65 -14.14 11.84
CA ASP A 403 -23.43 -13.48 12.32
C ASP A 403 -22.97 -14.13 13.64
N HIS A 404 -21.86 -14.86 13.56
CA HIS A 404 -21.28 -15.58 14.68
C HIS A 404 -19.99 -14.95 15.20
N SER A 405 -19.69 -13.71 14.80
CA SER A 405 -18.49 -12.99 15.25
C SER A 405 -18.50 -12.74 16.76
N GLU A 406 -17.31 -12.71 17.38
CA GLU A 406 -17.18 -12.43 18.82
C GLU A 406 -17.77 -11.08 19.21
N TYR A 407 -17.62 -10.07 18.34
CA TYR A 407 -18.23 -8.76 18.51
C TYR A 407 -19.77 -8.84 18.53
N HIS A 408 -20.38 -9.64 17.65
CA HIS A 408 -21.83 -9.83 17.63
C HIS A 408 -22.31 -10.49 18.92
N ARG A 409 -21.64 -11.56 19.35
CA ARG A 409 -21.98 -12.26 20.61
C ARG A 409 -21.79 -11.39 21.84
N ALA A 410 -20.80 -10.50 21.85
CA ALA A 410 -20.55 -9.60 22.98
C ALA A 410 -21.63 -8.53 23.12
N LYS A 411 -22.28 -8.14 22.01
CA LYS A 411 -23.22 -7.02 21.94
C LYS A 411 -24.69 -7.42 21.86
N TYR A 412 -25.00 -8.58 21.28
CA TYR A 412 -26.37 -9.01 21.00
C TYR A 412 -26.76 -10.33 21.70
N SER A 413 -28.05 -10.46 22.06
CA SER A 413 -28.64 -11.66 22.65
C SER A 413 -29.64 -12.34 21.71
N HIS A 414 -29.75 -13.66 21.82
CA HIS A 414 -30.70 -14.52 21.10
C HIS A 414 -31.49 -15.39 22.09
N PRO A 415 -32.74 -15.78 21.79
CA PRO A 415 -33.51 -16.71 22.62
C PRO A 415 -32.77 -18.05 22.73
N GLU A 416 -32.62 -18.56 23.95
CA GLU A 416 -31.91 -19.82 24.21
C GLU A 416 -32.63 -20.99 23.53
N ASN A 417 -31.95 -21.64 22.59
CA ASN A 417 -32.29 -22.99 22.16
C ASN A 417 -30.97 -23.75 22.01
N GLU A 418 -30.74 -24.67 22.94
CA GLU A 418 -29.62 -25.60 22.91
C GLU A 418 -29.60 -26.35 21.57
N SER A 419 -28.41 -26.50 20.99
CA SER A 419 -28.08 -27.35 19.83
C SER A 419 -28.58 -26.92 18.44
N ARG A 420 -27.83 -26.02 17.78
CA ARG A 420 -27.78 -25.96 16.30
C ARG A 420 -26.34 -25.84 15.81
N ARG A 421 -25.59 -26.96 15.84
CA ARG A 421 -24.33 -27.07 15.09
C ARG A 421 -24.65 -27.39 13.63
N THR A 422 -24.06 -26.65 12.71
CA THR A 422 -24.26 -26.81 11.27
C THR A 422 -23.72 -28.18 10.81
N PRO A 423 -24.41 -28.94 9.94
CA PRO A 423 -23.88 -30.21 9.45
C PRO A 423 -22.55 -30.02 8.72
N CYS A 424 -21.53 -30.81 9.06
CA CYS A 424 -20.24 -30.74 8.37
C CYS A 424 -20.39 -31.16 6.89
N LYS A 425 -19.83 -30.36 5.96
CA LYS A 425 -19.88 -30.67 4.51
C LYS A 425 -19.27 -32.03 4.17
N HIS A 426 -18.32 -32.51 4.97
CA HIS A 426 -17.61 -33.77 4.75
C HIS A 426 -18.26 -34.97 5.42
N LYS A 427 -19.31 -34.77 6.25
CA LYS A 427 -20.04 -35.84 6.96
C LYS A 427 -19.09 -36.89 7.55
N GLU A 428 -19.26 -38.15 7.19
CA GLU A 428 -18.47 -39.31 7.66
C GLU A 428 -16.98 -39.25 7.25
N ASN A 429 -16.61 -38.40 6.30
CA ASN A 429 -15.24 -38.23 5.78
C ASN A 429 -14.51 -37.01 6.38
N CYS A 430 -15.00 -36.44 7.48
CA CYS A 430 -14.31 -35.32 8.12
C CYS A 430 -13.10 -35.80 8.97
N HIS A 431 -11.91 -35.28 8.68
CA HIS A 431 -10.68 -35.60 9.43
C HIS A 431 -10.27 -34.50 10.43
N ASP A 432 -11.01 -33.38 10.50
CA ASP A 432 -10.72 -32.27 11.41
C ASP A 432 -11.30 -32.54 12.80
N ARG A 433 -10.41 -32.74 13.78
CA ARG A 433 -10.78 -33.01 15.18
C ARG A 433 -10.47 -31.83 16.11
N SER A 434 -10.21 -30.64 15.57
CA SER A 434 -9.97 -29.44 16.37
C SER A 434 -11.20 -29.08 17.24
N VAL A 435 -10.96 -28.47 18.40
CA VAL A 435 -12.02 -28.06 19.34
C VAL A 435 -12.98 -27.07 18.66
N SER A 436 -12.43 -26.13 17.88
CA SER A 436 -13.19 -25.18 17.07
C SER A 436 -14.09 -25.85 16.04
N HIS A 437 -13.62 -26.92 15.38
CA HIS A 437 -14.44 -27.67 14.42
C HIS A 437 -15.59 -28.41 15.10
N ARG A 438 -15.34 -29.04 16.26
CA ARG A 438 -16.36 -29.78 17.01
C ARG A 438 -17.43 -28.87 17.58
N GLU A 439 -17.09 -27.65 17.96
CA GLU A 439 -18.04 -26.65 18.47
C GLU A 439 -18.92 -26.07 17.36
N ALA A 440 -18.40 -25.97 16.14
CA ALA A 440 -19.10 -25.39 14.99
C ALA A 440 -19.96 -26.40 14.21
N PHE A 441 -19.57 -27.68 14.14
CA PHE A 441 -20.20 -28.65 13.22
C PHE A 441 -20.73 -29.95 13.87
N SER A 442 -21.84 -30.48 13.34
CA SER A 442 -22.45 -31.77 13.73
C SER A 442 -22.11 -32.89 12.75
N HIS A 443 -21.98 -34.12 13.27
CA HIS A 443 -21.68 -35.36 12.52
C HIS A 443 -22.68 -36.46 12.91
N PRO A 444 -23.06 -37.39 12.00
CA PRO A 444 -23.92 -38.52 12.34
C PRO A 444 -23.20 -39.47 13.32
N GLU A 445 -23.85 -39.86 14.41
CA GLU A 445 -23.28 -40.79 15.40
C GLU A 445 -23.13 -42.20 14.81
N THR A 446 -21.95 -42.55 14.28
CA THR A 446 -21.51 -43.93 14.07
C THR A 446 -20.00 -44.07 14.27
N GLY A 447 -19.58 -45.25 14.72
CA GLY A 447 -18.33 -45.52 15.43
C GLY A 447 -17.01 -45.25 14.70
N ASP A 448 -15.91 -45.44 15.44
CA ASP A 448 -14.52 -45.11 15.10
C ASP A 448 -14.08 -45.62 13.70
N HIS A 449 -14.22 -44.78 12.67
CA HIS A 449 -13.89 -45.07 11.27
C HIS A 449 -12.38 -44.97 10.96
N ARG A 450 -11.55 -45.65 11.73
CA ARG A 450 -10.11 -45.75 11.43
C ARG A 450 -9.83 -46.85 10.42
N ILE A 451 -9.06 -46.52 9.37
CA ILE A 451 -8.71 -47.44 8.27
C ILE A 451 -7.86 -48.59 8.83
N LYS A 452 -8.16 -49.86 8.52
CA LYS A 452 -7.32 -50.98 8.99
C LYS A 452 -5.87 -50.81 8.49
N CYS A 453 -4.91 -50.84 9.41
CA CYS A 453 -3.50 -50.77 9.02
C CYS A 453 -3.12 -52.00 8.19
N LYS A 454 -2.50 -51.78 7.02
CA LYS A 454 -1.98 -52.85 6.15
C LYS A 454 -0.94 -53.76 6.84
N HIS A 455 -0.27 -53.26 7.88
CA HIS A 455 0.73 -54.01 8.66
C HIS A 455 0.14 -54.71 9.89
N GLY A 456 -1.17 -54.55 10.15
CA GLY A 456 -1.86 -55.23 11.24
C GLY A 456 -1.15 -55.04 12.59
N SER A 457 -0.90 -56.13 13.29
CA SER A 457 -0.16 -56.19 14.54
C SER A 457 1.35 -55.98 14.43
N ASN A 458 1.91 -55.97 13.22
CA ASN A 458 3.34 -55.81 12.96
C ASN A 458 3.70 -54.38 12.52
N CYS A 459 2.87 -53.39 12.88
CA CYS A 459 3.14 -51.99 12.57
C CYS A 459 4.13 -51.40 13.59
N TYR A 460 5.25 -50.86 13.12
CA TYR A 460 6.26 -50.18 13.95
C TYR A 460 6.12 -48.65 13.94
N ASP A 461 5.14 -48.10 13.22
CA ASP A 461 4.89 -46.66 13.14
C ASP A 461 4.01 -46.20 14.32
N ASN A 462 4.65 -45.55 15.28
CA ASN A 462 4.04 -45.03 16.49
C ASN A 462 3.71 -43.53 16.42
N SER A 463 3.79 -42.90 15.24
CA SER A 463 3.48 -41.47 15.11
C SER A 463 2.01 -41.16 15.44
N ASP A 464 1.76 -39.98 16.00
CA ASP A 464 0.39 -39.51 16.32
C ASP A 464 -0.49 -39.44 15.07
N TYR A 465 0.12 -39.12 13.92
CA TYR A 465 -0.54 -39.16 12.61
C TYR A 465 -1.00 -40.59 12.24
N HIS A 466 -0.19 -41.62 12.53
CA HIS A 466 -0.56 -43.01 12.23
C HIS A 466 -1.71 -43.49 13.11
N ARG A 467 -1.65 -43.23 14.42
CA ARG A 467 -2.65 -43.67 15.42
C ARG A 467 -4.02 -43.04 15.24
N THR A 468 -4.06 -41.83 14.69
CA THR A 468 -5.30 -41.10 14.41
C THR A 468 -5.97 -41.56 13.11
N LYS A 469 -5.20 -42.08 12.15
CA LYS A 469 -5.67 -42.49 10.82
C LYS A 469 -5.97 -44.00 10.70
N TYR A 470 -5.20 -44.86 11.38
CA TYR A 470 -5.29 -46.31 11.23
C TYR A 470 -5.74 -47.05 12.49
N SER A 471 -6.49 -48.14 12.32
CA SER A 471 -6.88 -49.08 13.37
C SER A 471 -6.02 -50.34 13.33
N HIS A 472 -5.66 -50.84 14.52
CA HIS A 472 -4.99 -52.12 14.72
C HIS A 472 -5.95 -53.09 15.43
N PRO A 473 -5.93 -54.38 15.09
CA PRO A 473 -6.67 -55.38 15.87
C PRO A 473 -6.10 -55.43 17.30
N ASN A 474 -6.98 -55.40 18.31
CA ASN A 474 -6.61 -55.46 19.73
C ASN A 474 -5.68 -56.66 20.00
N MET A 475 -4.42 -56.39 20.30
CA MET A 475 -3.53 -57.35 20.96
C MET A 475 -4.02 -57.50 22.40
N SER A 476 -4.61 -58.65 22.72
CA SER A 476 -4.96 -59.05 24.07
C SER A 476 -3.80 -59.84 24.65
N SER A 477 -2.92 -59.16 25.39
CA SER A 477 -2.12 -59.66 26.53
C SER A 477 -1.16 -58.58 26.97
#